data_AF-A0A7V9GB02-F1
#
_entry.id   AF-A0A7V9GB02-F1
#
_cell.length_a   1.000
_cell.length_b   1.000
_cell.length_c   1.000
_cell.angle_alpha   90.00
_cell.angle_beta   90.00
_cell.angle_gamma   90.00
#
_symmetry.space_group_name_H-M   'P 1'
#
loop_
_entity.id
_entity.type
_entity.pdbx_description
1 polymer ?
#
loop_
_entity_poly.entity_id
_entity_poly.type
_entity_poly.pdbx_seq_one_letter_code
_entity_poly.pdbx_strand_id
1 'polypeptide(L)'
;MKLDVLIIRIGFVALLMLLGFQLNPFVNTQRFGAIDDSTRRILSALLGGVIGLVIIGFEMRVKRASLKTLIGAAIGSILGIIGAFLIGILISIQKEAAVSAEMQTFLTISLAFFMGYIGLMVGAAKGDYLDLSALGGIFSDKNLKRDYKILDTSVIIDGRI
;
A
#
# COMPACT_ATOMS: atom_id res chain seq x y z
N MET A 1 -15.09 15.55 13.01
CA MET A 1 -14.40 14.86 11.90
C MET A 1 -12.90 14.64 12.12
N LYS A 2 -12.07 15.68 12.31
CA LYS A 2 -10.61 15.48 12.51
C LYS A 2 -10.26 14.76 13.82
N LEU A 3 -11.01 15.04 14.89
CA LEU A 3 -10.86 14.38 16.20
C LEU A 3 -11.27 12.91 16.16
N ASP A 4 -12.38 12.57 15.49
CA ASP A 4 -12.86 11.19 15.38
C ASP A 4 -11.83 10.28 14.69
N VAL A 5 -11.20 10.76 13.61
CA VAL A 5 -10.14 10.02 12.89
C VAL A 5 -8.88 9.87 13.75
N LEU A 6 -8.53 10.88 14.54
CA LEU A 6 -7.38 10.81 15.46
C LEU A 6 -7.62 9.73 16.53
N ILE A 7 -8.81 9.69 17.12
CA ILE A 7 -9.19 8.70 18.14
C ILE A 7 -9.07 7.28 17.58
N ILE A 8 -9.57 7.04 16.37
CA ILE A 8 -9.47 5.72 15.71
C ILE A 8 -8.01 5.32 15.49
N ARG A 9 -7.14 6.24 15.06
CA ARG A 9 -5.70 5.97 14.85
C ARG A 9 -4.97 5.62 16.13
N ILE A 10 -5.22 6.38 17.19
CA ILE A 10 -4.63 6.13 18.52
C ILE A 10 -5.11 4.76 19.03
N GLY A 11 -6.41 4.47 18.91
CA GLY A 11 -6.97 3.17 19.27
C GLY A 11 -6.34 2.01 18.48
N PHE A 12 -6.12 2.18 17.17
CA PHE A 12 -5.50 1.17 16.32
C PHE A 12 -4.03 0.89 16.69
N VAL A 13 -3.24 1.94 16.95
CA VAL A 13 -1.84 1.78 17.40
C VAL A 13 -1.80 1.12 18.78
N ALA A 14 -2.66 1.55 19.69
CA ALA A 14 -2.77 0.95 21.02
C ALA A 14 -3.13 -0.55 20.92
N LEU A 15 -4.08 -0.90 20.05
CA LEU A 15 -4.43 -2.30 19.77
C LEU A 15 -3.23 -3.10 19.27
N LEU A 16 -2.47 -2.59 18.30
CA LEU A 16 -1.26 -3.26 17.79
C LEU A 16 -0.16 -3.41 18.84
N MET A 17 0.03 -2.39 19.70
CA MET A 17 0.95 -2.50 20.83
C MET A 17 0.50 -3.58 21.82
N LEU A 18 -0.80 -3.64 22.14
CA LEU A 18 -1.38 -4.62 23.06
C LEU A 18 -1.27 -6.04 22.48
N LEU A 19 -1.56 -6.21 21.19
CA LEU A 19 -1.36 -7.48 20.48
C LEU A 19 0.12 -7.87 20.43
N GLY A 20 1.03 -6.91 20.19
CA GLY A 20 2.47 -7.15 20.23
C GLY A 20 2.95 -7.60 21.62
N PHE A 21 2.40 -7.00 22.68
CA PHE A 21 2.67 -7.38 24.06
C PHE A 21 2.13 -8.78 24.40
N GLN A 22 0.90 -9.09 23.98
CA GLN A 22 0.19 -10.34 24.30
C GLN A 22 0.72 -11.53 23.50
N LEU A 23 0.91 -11.37 22.18
CA LEU A 23 1.34 -12.44 21.29
C LEU A 23 2.85 -12.70 21.36
N ASN A 24 3.61 -11.75 21.91
CA ASN A 24 5.06 -11.80 22.13
C ASN A 24 5.82 -12.60 21.05
N PRO A 25 5.85 -12.13 19.78
CA PRO A 25 6.47 -12.85 18.66
C PRO A 25 7.96 -13.18 18.86
N PHE A 26 8.61 -12.54 19.83
CA PHE A 26 10.00 -12.78 20.20
C PHE A 26 10.22 -13.98 21.14
N VAL A 27 9.17 -14.58 21.72
CA VAL A 27 9.31 -15.76 22.61
C VAL A 27 9.92 -16.96 21.90
N ASN A 28 9.56 -17.20 20.63
CA ASN A 28 10.08 -18.35 19.86
C ASN A 28 11.41 -18.05 19.15
N THR A 29 11.94 -16.83 19.25
CA THR A 29 13.21 -16.49 18.61
C THR A 29 14.37 -16.81 19.55
N GLN A 30 14.83 -18.07 19.53
CA GLN A 30 15.98 -18.57 20.33
C GLN A 30 17.32 -17.83 20.06
N ARG A 31 17.35 -16.87 19.13
CA ARG A 31 18.54 -16.08 18.76
C ARG A 31 18.90 -14.99 19.78
N PHE A 32 17.97 -14.60 20.65
CA PHE A 32 18.20 -13.60 21.71
C PHE A 32 18.25 -14.25 23.10
N GLY A 33 19.17 -15.21 23.29
CA GLY A 33 19.28 -16.07 24.47
C GLY A 33 19.69 -15.42 25.81
N ALA A 34 19.63 -14.11 25.98
CA ALA A 34 20.07 -13.45 27.23
C ALA A 34 19.26 -12.20 27.63
N ILE A 35 18.02 -12.06 27.14
CA ILE A 35 17.19 -10.88 27.41
C ILE A 35 15.97 -11.31 28.24
N ASP A 36 15.76 -10.61 29.36
CA ASP A 36 14.69 -10.81 30.33
C ASP A 36 13.29 -10.80 29.68
N ASP A 37 12.38 -11.65 30.16
CA ASP A 37 11.08 -11.90 29.50
C ASP A 37 10.22 -10.62 29.44
N SER A 38 10.38 -9.74 30.43
CA SER A 38 9.76 -8.42 30.52
C SER A 38 10.28 -7.47 29.42
N THR A 39 11.59 -7.46 29.17
CA THR A 39 12.19 -6.61 28.13
C THR A 39 11.77 -7.05 26.74
N ARG A 40 11.60 -8.36 26.50
CA ARG A 40 11.11 -8.90 25.22
C ARG A 40 9.68 -8.44 24.90
N ARG A 41 8.79 -8.42 25.89
CA ARG A 41 7.41 -7.92 25.73
C ARG A 41 7.35 -6.42 25.46
N ILE A 42 8.25 -5.65 26.07
CA ILE A 42 8.35 -4.21 25.80
C ILE A 42 8.84 -3.98 24.37
N LEU A 43 9.86 -4.73 23.92
CA LEU A 43 10.37 -4.65 22.54
C LEU A 43 9.31 -5.05 21.51
N SER A 44 8.53 -6.09 21.79
CA SER A 44 7.44 -6.52 20.91
C SER A 44 6.32 -5.49 20.82
N ALA A 45 5.95 -4.87 21.94
CA ALA A 45 5.00 -3.76 21.97
C ALA A 45 5.54 -2.53 21.19
N LEU A 46 6.83 -2.20 21.35
CA LEU A 46 7.48 -1.10 20.64
C LEU A 46 7.45 -1.34 19.12
N LEU A 47 7.76 -2.56 18.68
CA LEU A 47 7.64 -2.96 17.28
C LEU A 47 6.21 -2.88 16.76
N GLY A 48 5.21 -3.34 17.52
CA GLY A 48 3.80 -3.17 17.18
C GLY A 48 3.43 -1.69 17.02
N GLY A 49 3.95 -0.82 17.88
CA GLY A 49 3.80 0.63 17.79
C GLY A 49 4.41 1.22 16.52
N VAL A 50 5.66 0.86 16.21
CA VAL A 50 6.35 1.31 14.98
C VAL A 50 5.59 0.86 13.74
N ILE A 51 5.15 -0.41 13.69
CA ILE A 51 4.34 -0.94 12.59
C ILE A 51 3.03 -0.15 12.47
N GLY A 52 2.34 0.12 13.58
CA GLY A 52 1.13 0.93 13.60
C GLY A 52 1.34 2.34 13.03
N LEU A 53 2.44 3.00 13.39
CA LEU A 53 2.82 4.30 12.85
C LEU A 53 3.11 4.25 11.34
N VAL A 54 3.81 3.21 10.87
CA VAL A 54 4.05 3.00 9.44
C VAL A 54 2.74 2.81 8.67
N ILE A 55 1.81 2.02 9.21
CA ILE A 55 0.48 1.80 8.61
C ILE A 55 -0.30 3.13 8.53
N ILE A 56 -0.30 3.94 9.58
CA ILE A 56 -0.94 5.27 9.55
C ILE A 56 -0.24 6.19 8.54
N GLY A 57 1.08 6.13 8.45
CA GLY A 57 1.85 6.83 7.41
C GLY A 57 1.38 6.46 6.00
N PHE A 58 1.20 5.16 5.75
CA PHE A 58 0.68 4.64 4.49
C PHE A 58 -0.77 5.07 4.26
N GLU A 59 -1.65 4.98 5.26
CA GLU A 59 -3.04 5.46 5.21
C GLU A 59 -3.11 6.94 4.79
N MET A 60 -2.27 7.79 5.37
CA MET A 60 -2.20 9.22 5.04
C MET A 60 -1.71 9.47 3.61
N ARG A 61 -0.81 8.63 3.07
CA ARG A 61 -0.36 8.72 1.68
C ARG A 61 -1.44 8.25 0.72
N VAL A 62 -2.06 7.10 0.98
CA VAL A 62 -3.14 6.54 0.16
C VAL A 62 -4.33 7.49 0.09
N LYS A 63 -4.71 8.15 1.19
CA LYS A 63 -5.79 9.16 1.19
C LYS A 63 -5.54 10.36 0.26
N ARG A 64 -4.29 10.66 -0.08
CA ARG A 64 -3.94 11.75 -1.01
C ARG A 64 -3.77 11.26 -2.46
N ALA A 65 -3.67 9.95 -2.67
CA ALA A 65 -3.55 9.39 -4.01
C ALA A 65 -4.90 9.47 -4.73
N SER A 66 -4.87 9.74 -6.03
CA SER A 66 -6.08 9.72 -6.84
C SER A 66 -6.60 8.28 -6.99
N LEU A 67 -7.90 8.13 -7.26
CA LEU A 67 -8.49 6.81 -7.51
C LEU A 67 -7.82 6.11 -8.70
N LYS A 68 -7.44 6.88 -9.73
CA LYS A 68 -6.72 6.40 -10.92
C LYS A 68 -5.37 5.80 -10.56
N THR A 69 -4.57 6.54 -9.78
CA THR A 69 -3.29 6.08 -9.23
C THR A 69 -3.46 4.81 -8.40
N LEU A 70 -4.51 4.74 -7.57
CA LEU A 70 -4.76 3.59 -6.69
C LEU A 70 -5.14 2.33 -7.49
N ILE A 71 -6.00 2.46 -8.50
CA ILE A 71 -6.37 1.36 -9.39
C ILE A 71 -5.16 0.87 -10.19
N GLY A 72 -4.40 1.80 -10.77
CA GLY A 72 -3.17 1.47 -11.48
C GLY A 72 -2.16 0.76 -10.58
N ALA A 73 -1.94 1.25 -9.36
CA ALA A 73 -1.07 0.63 -8.37
C ALA A 73 -1.54 -0.78 -7.98
N ALA A 74 -2.85 -0.97 -7.81
CA ALA A 74 -3.43 -2.28 -7.49
C ALA A 74 -3.18 -3.28 -8.62
N ILE A 75 -3.53 -2.94 -9.87
CA ILE A 75 -3.31 -3.80 -11.05
C ILE A 75 -1.82 -4.12 -11.21
N GLY A 76 -0.96 -3.09 -11.11
CA GLY A 76 0.49 -3.26 -11.21
C GLY A 76 1.06 -4.15 -10.12
N SER A 77 0.59 -4.01 -8.87
CA SER A 77 1.03 -4.87 -7.75
C SER A 77 0.60 -6.32 -7.95
N ILE A 78 -0.63 -6.56 -8.43
CA ILE A 78 -1.13 -7.92 -8.74
C ILE A 78 -0.27 -8.56 -9.81
N LEU A 79 -0.01 -7.85 -10.92
CA LEU A 79 0.86 -8.35 -11.99
C LEU A 79 2.29 -8.61 -11.48
N GLY A 80 2.82 -7.73 -10.63
CA GLY A 80 4.14 -7.91 -10.01
C GLY A 80 4.21 -9.16 -9.13
N ILE A 81 3.19 -9.39 -8.29
CA ILE A 81 3.11 -10.58 -7.43
C ILE A 81 2.97 -11.86 -8.28
N ILE A 82 2.15 -11.84 -9.32
CA ILE A 82 2.03 -12.97 -10.26
C ILE A 82 3.39 -13.24 -10.92
N GLY A 83 4.09 -12.21 -11.40
CA GLY A 83 5.41 -12.34 -11.99
C GLY A 83 6.44 -12.92 -11.01
N ALA A 84 6.47 -12.43 -9.78
CA ALA A 84 7.31 -12.98 -8.72
C ALA A 84 6.99 -14.44 -8.41
N PHE A 85 5.71 -14.81 -8.36
CA PHE A 85 5.28 -16.17 -8.10
C PHE A 85 5.71 -17.13 -9.22
N LEU A 86 5.51 -16.74 -10.48
CA LEU A 86 5.90 -17.56 -11.64
C LEU A 86 7.41 -17.79 -11.70
N ILE A 87 8.23 -16.76 -11.48
CA ILE A 87 9.68 -16.92 -11.45
C ILE A 87 10.12 -17.66 -10.17
N GLY A 88 9.45 -17.44 -9.04
CA GLY A 88 9.70 -18.18 -7.79
C GLY A 88 9.50 -19.69 -7.97
N ILE A 89 8.49 -20.10 -8.72
CA ILE A 89 8.30 -21.50 -9.12
C ILE A 89 9.48 -21.99 -9.96
N LEU A 90 9.93 -21.22 -10.95
CA LEU A 90 11.07 -21.59 -11.79
C LEU A 90 12.36 -21.78 -10.97
N ILE A 91 12.62 -20.90 -9.98
CA ILE A 91 13.75 -21.03 -9.05
C ILE A 91 13.61 -22.30 -8.21
N SER A 92 12.41 -22.58 -7.71
CA SER A 92 12.16 -23.75 -6.86
C SER A 92 12.27 -25.09 -7.62
N ILE A 93 12.02 -25.10 -8.94
CA ILE A 93 12.15 -26.30 -9.77
C ILE A 93 13.62 -26.58 -10.12
N GLN A 94 14.47 -25.55 -10.19
CA GLN A 94 15.91 -25.68 -10.45
C GLN A 94 16.66 -26.20 -9.21
N LYS A 95 16.48 -27.49 -8.91
CA LYS A 95 17.20 -28.26 -7.87
C LYS A 95 18.60 -28.72 -8.32
N GLU A 96 19.27 -27.97 -9.16
CA GLU A 96 20.63 -28.31 -9.61
C GLU A 96 21.65 -27.88 -8.53
N ALA A 97 22.67 -28.72 -8.31
CA ALA A 97 23.64 -28.70 -7.21
C ALA A 97 24.49 -27.42 -7.06
N ALA A 98 24.24 -26.38 -7.85
CA ALA A 98 25.00 -25.13 -7.89
C ALA A 98 24.52 -24.07 -6.88
N VAL A 99 23.27 -24.13 -6.38
CA VAL A 99 22.70 -23.07 -5.52
C VAL A 99 22.15 -23.66 -4.22
N SER A 100 22.66 -23.17 -3.08
CA SER A 100 22.20 -23.58 -1.75
C SER A 100 20.73 -23.20 -1.50
N ALA A 101 20.03 -23.98 -0.66
CA ALA A 101 18.63 -23.73 -0.32
C ALA A 101 18.39 -22.34 0.31
N GLU A 102 19.36 -21.84 1.09
CA GLU A 102 19.33 -20.50 1.67
C GLU A 102 19.35 -19.42 0.59
N MET A 103 20.20 -19.59 -0.44
CA MET A 103 20.30 -18.65 -1.54
C MET A 103 19.02 -18.66 -2.40
N GLN A 104 18.41 -19.83 -2.62
CA GLN A 104 17.12 -19.92 -3.32
C GLN A 104 16.01 -19.18 -2.57
N THR A 105 15.97 -19.31 -1.24
CA THR A 105 15.01 -18.61 -0.38
C THR A 105 15.24 -17.10 -0.44
N PHE A 106 16.50 -16.66 -0.32
CA PHE A 106 16.85 -15.25 -0.42
C PHE A 106 16.48 -14.64 -1.78
N LEU A 107 16.78 -15.34 -2.88
CA LEU A 107 16.43 -14.90 -4.23
C LEU A 107 14.92 -14.81 -4.42
N THR A 108 14.18 -15.81 -3.94
CA THR A 108 12.71 -15.84 -4.07
C THR A 108 12.06 -14.68 -3.33
N ILE A 109 12.49 -14.42 -2.08
CA ILE A 109 12.00 -13.30 -1.27
C ILE A 109 12.41 -11.96 -1.90
N SER A 110 13.68 -11.82 -2.28
CA SER A 110 14.20 -10.59 -2.89
C SER A 110 13.46 -10.28 -4.19
N LEU A 111 13.19 -11.29 -5.01
CA LEU A 111 12.42 -11.16 -6.23
C LEU A 111 10.97 -10.77 -5.94
N ALA A 112 10.33 -11.35 -4.94
CA ALA A 112 8.97 -10.98 -4.54
C ALA A 112 8.88 -9.51 -4.13
N PHE A 113 9.82 -9.02 -3.31
CA PHE A 113 9.88 -7.61 -2.94
C PHE A 113 10.17 -6.72 -4.14
N PHE A 114 11.13 -7.09 -4.99
CA PHE A 114 11.47 -6.33 -6.18
C PHE A 114 10.27 -6.20 -7.13
N MET A 115 9.64 -7.32 -7.48
CA MET A 115 8.56 -7.34 -8.45
C MET A 115 7.27 -6.73 -7.91
N GLY A 116 6.97 -6.95 -6.63
CA GLY A 116 5.86 -6.27 -5.94
C GLY A 116 6.05 -4.74 -5.91
N TYR A 117 7.26 -4.27 -5.58
CA TYR A 117 7.58 -2.84 -5.55
C TYR A 117 7.53 -2.20 -6.94
N ILE A 118 8.20 -2.80 -7.93
CA ILE A 118 8.20 -2.28 -9.30
C ILE A 118 6.78 -2.28 -9.88
N GLY A 119 6.03 -3.36 -9.68
CA GLY A 119 4.62 -3.44 -10.10
C GLY A 119 3.77 -2.33 -9.49
N LEU A 120 3.87 -2.13 -8.18
CA LEU A 120 3.15 -1.06 -7.48
C LEU A 120 3.57 0.33 -7.97
N MET A 121 4.87 0.61 -8.10
CA MET A 121 5.38 1.93 -8.49
C MET A 121 5.07 2.27 -9.94
N VAL A 122 5.26 1.33 -10.87
CA VAL A 122 4.93 1.53 -12.28
C VAL A 122 3.42 1.62 -12.47
N GLY A 123 2.65 0.79 -11.75
CA GLY A 123 1.19 0.84 -11.75
C GLY A 123 0.66 2.17 -11.23
N ALA A 124 1.22 2.69 -10.13
CA ALA A 124 0.88 4.00 -9.60
C ALA A 124 1.22 5.10 -10.61
N ALA A 125 2.45 5.12 -11.13
CA ALA A 125 2.91 6.14 -12.07
C ALA A 125 2.14 6.14 -13.40
N LYS A 126 1.75 4.97 -13.90
CA LYS A 126 0.96 4.85 -15.13
C LYS A 126 -0.56 4.90 -14.89
N GLY A 127 -1.00 4.75 -13.64
CA GLY A 127 -2.41 4.79 -13.26
C GLY A 127 -3.07 6.12 -13.60
N ASP A 128 -2.32 7.23 -13.56
CA ASP A 128 -2.83 8.56 -13.88
C ASP A 128 -3.28 8.71 -15.35
N TYR A 129 -2.75 7.87 -16.25
CA TYR A 129 -3.18 7.80 -17.65
C TYR A 129 -4.49 7.02 -17.85
N LEU A 130 -5.04 6.40 -16.80
CA LEU A 130 -6.33 5.73 -16.88
C LEU A 130 -7.44 6.79 -17.00
N ASP A 131 -8.13 6.80 -18.13
CA ASP A 131 -9.31 7.63 -18.30
C ASP A 131 -10.57 6.88 -17.86
N LEU A 132 -10.90 7.02 -16.57
CA LEU A 132 -12.15 6.51 -15.98
C LEU A 132 -13.40 7.17 -16.58
N SER A 133 -13.26 8.25 -17.36
CA SER A 133 -14.37 8.85 -18.11
C SER A 133 -14.83 7.94 -19.24
N ALA A 134 -13.90 7.17 -19.83
CA ALA A 134 -14.22 6.14 -20.82
C ALA A 134 -14.90 4.91 -20.19
N LEU A 135 -14.72 4.71 -18.88
CA LEU A 135 -15.31 3.61 -18.10
C LEU A 135 -16.67 3.97 -17.47
N GLY A 136 -17.47 4.77 -18.18
CA GLY A 136 -18.92 4.89 -17.90
C GLY A 136 -19.36 5.97 -16.91
N GLY A 137 -18.62 7.06 -16.71
CA GLY A 137 -19.11 8.27 -16.01
C GLY A 137 -19.38 8.14 -14.49
N ILE A 138 -19.48 6.93 -13.95
CA ILE A 138 -19.72 6.63 -12.52
C ILE A 138 -18.48 6.82 -11.64
N PHE A 139 -17.28 6.76 -12.24
CA PHE A 139 -15.99 7.02 -11.56
C PHE A 139 -15.33 8.33 -12.00
N SER A 140 -16.04 9.16 -12.77
CA SER A 140 -15.56 10.49 -13.11
C SER A 140 -15.54 11.33 -11.83
N ASP A 141 -14.36 11.78 -11.47
CA ASP A 141 -14.12 12.69 -10.36
C ASP A 141 -15.11 13.86 -10.47
N LYS A 142 -15.94 14.09 -9.44
CA LYS A 142 -17.06 15.06 -9.44
C LYS A 142 -16.56 16.52 -9.41
N ASN A 143 -15.57 16.85 -10.22
CA ASN A 143 -14.96 18.17 -10.33
C ASN A 143 -14.95 18.73 -11.75
N LEU A 144 -15.80 18.24 -12.66
CA LEU A 144 -16.27 19.12 -13.74
C LEU A 144 -17.41 19.98 -13.19
N LYS A 145 -17.06 21.00 -12.40
CA LYS A 145 -17.89 22.19 -12.27
C LYS A 145 -17.95 22.80 -13.67
N ARG A 146 -18.89 22.35 -14.51
CA ARG A 146 -19.30 23.11 -15.67
C ARG A 146 -19.97 24.36 -15.10
N ASP A 147 -19.25 25.47 -15.07
CA ASP A 147 -19.86 26.77 -14.83
C ASP A 147 -20.80 27.05 -16.00
N TYR A 148 -22.07 26.73 -15.80
CA TYR A 148 -23.12 27.12 -16.73
C TYR A 148 -23.31 28.61 -16.58
N LYS A 149 -22.74 29.38 -17.51
CA LYS A 149 -23.01 30.81 -17.61
C LYS A 149 -24.40 30.96 -18.21
N ILE A 150 -25.39 31.24 -17.37
CA ILE A 150 -26.73 31.62 -17.83
C ILE A 150 -26.57 32.99 -18.48
N LEU A 151 -26.80 33.03 -19.79
CA LEU A 151 -26.67 34.22 -20.61
C LEU A 151 -28.05 34.63 -21.11
N ASP A 152 -28.31 35.92 -21.03
CA ASP A 152 -29.51 36.52 -21.61
C ASP A 152 -29.35 36.64 -23.14
N THR A 153 -30.44 36.58 -23.89
CA THR A 153 -30.43 36.62 -25.37
C THR A 153 -29.79 37.91 -25.89
N SER A 154 -29.89 39.00 -25.13
CA SER A 154 -29.26 40.28 -25.43
C SER A 154 -27.73 40.17 -25.58
N VAL A 155 -27.08 39.39 -24.72
CA VAL A 155 -25.62 39.23 -24.70
C VAL A 155 -25.12 38.42 -25.91
N ILE A 156 -25.95 37.52 -26.44
CA ILE A 156 -25.66 36.72 -27.64
C ILE A 156 -25.78 37.58 -28.90
N ILE A 157 -26.82 38.41 -28.98
CA ILE A 157 -27.05 39.30 -30.14
C ILE A 157 -25.96 40.37 -30.24
N ASP A 158 -25.47 40.84 -29.09
CA ASP A 158 -24.50 41.95 -29.01
C ASP A 158 -23.03 41.48 -29.08
N GLY A 159 -22.78 40.18 -29.25
CA GLY A 159 -21.44 39.62 -29.54
C GLY A 159 -20.37 39.84 -28.47
N ARG A 160 -20.77 40.05 -27.21
CA ARG A 160 -19.84 40.34 -26.09
C ARG A 160 -19.18 39.08 -25.49
N ILE A 161 -19.25 37.97 -26.21
CA ILE A 161 -18.74 36.63 -25.87
C ILE A 161 -18.29 35.92 -27.14
#